data_AF-A0A930SKI1-F1
#
_entry.id   AF-A0A930SKI1-F1
#
_cell.length_a   1.000
_cell.length_b   1.000
_cell.length_c   1.000
_cell.angle_alpha   90.00
_cell.angle_beta   90.00
_cell.angle_gamma   90.00
#
_symmetry.space_group_name_H-M   'P 1'
#
loop_
_entity.id
_entity.type
_entity.pdbx_description
1 polymer ?
#
loop_
_entity_poly.entity_id
_entity_poly.type
_entity_poly.pdbx_seq_one_letter_code
_entity_poly.pdbx_strand_id
1 'polypeptide(L)'
;MKTAIARFLTIGVLATAGVVGYATASIADDVTCRGRIGRITVDNVRVPDGATCTLNGTRVEGNVIVGSRAVLVAKSVRVDGNIQAENAARVNVKARSVVEGNIQVKQSGAVVVLNTRIDGDLQLEENSQALRSKGNTIGGNLQAFQNRSRLTVQNNRIDGNLQCKENSPAPTGGNNVVRGNKEDQCARL
;
A
#
# COMPACT_ATOMS: atom_id res chain seq x y z
N MET A 1 -2.70 9.99 94.73
CA MET A 1 -3.78 10.13 93.72
C MET A 1 -3.16 10.22 92.33
N LYS A 2 -3.49 9.25 91.48
CA LYS A 2 -3.47 9.21 89.99
C LYS A 2 -2.17 9.53 89.23
N THR A 3 -1.54 8.46 88.74
CA THR A 3 -0.65 8.36 87.57
C THR A 3 -1.34 8.75 86.25
N ALA A 4 -0.62 9.39 85.32
CA ALA A 4 -1.02 9.51 83.92
C ALA A 4 0.20 9.34 82.98
N ILE A 5 -0.04 8.60 81.91
CA ILE A 5 0.90 7.93 81.00
C ILE A 5 1.23 8.84 79.81
N ALA A 6 2.50 8.95 79.44
CA ALA A 6 2.95 9.58 78.20
C ALA A 6 2.65 8.68 76.99
N ARG A 7 2.04 9.23 75.94
CA ARG A 7 1.85 8.56 74.65
C ARG A 7 2.52 9.37 73.54
N PHE A 8 3.54 8.76 72.93
CA PHE A 8 4.17 9.19 71.68
C PHE A 8 3.21 8.96 70.50
N LEU A 9 3.17 9.89 69.55
CA LEU A 9 2.65 9.66 68.20
C LEU A 9 3.48 10.45 67.18
N THR A 10 4.29 9.69 66.44
CA THR A 10 5.08 10.07 65.27
C THR A 10 4.17 10.37 64.07
N ILE A 11 4.36 11.51 63.41
CA ILE A 11 3.72 11.81 62.12
C ILE A 11 4.74 11.51 61.01
N GLY A 12 4.48 10.45 60.25
CA GLY A 12 5.28 10.04 59.09
C GLY A 12 4.96 10.87 57.86
N VAL A 13 5.99 11.35 57.17
CA VAL A 13 5.91 12.04 55.88
C VAL A 13 5.71 10.99 54.78
N LEU A 14 4.57 11.03 54.08
CA LEU A 14 4.31 10.19 52.92
C LEU A 14 4.85 10.87 51.66
N ALA A 15 5.97 10.37 51.12
CA ALA A 15 6.51 10.79 49.84
C ALA A 15 5.76 10.08 48.70
N THR A 16 5.04 10.83 47.87
CA THR A 16 4.42 10.32 46.64
C THR A 16 5.46 10.24 45.53
N ALA A 17 5.91 9.03 45.21
CA ALA A 17 6.76 8.78 44.05
C ALA A 17 5.93 8.88 42.76
N GLY A 18 6.14 9.94 41.98
CA GLY A 18 5.57 10.10 40.65
C GLY A 18 6.22 9.11 39.67
N VAL A 19 5.43 8.20 39.10
CA VAL A 19 5.88 7.34 37.99
C VAL A 19 5.79 8.16 36.71
N VAL A 20 6.94 8.63 36.21
CA VAL A 20 7.05 9.23 34.88
C VAL A 20 7.02 8.09 33.87
N GLY A 21 5.87 7.90 33.22
CA GLY A 21 5.74 7.01 32.07
C GLY A 21 6.46 7.64 30.88
N TYR A 22 7.62 7.12 30.52
CA TYR A 22 8.23 7.41 29.21
C TYR A 22 7.41 6.70 28.14
N ALA A 23 6.50 7.43 27.49
CA ALA A 23 5.95 6.96 26.23
C ALA A 23 7.10 6.89 25.23
N THR A 24 7.55 5.68 24.90
CA THR A 24 8.41 5.49 23.73
C THR A 24 7.55 5.81 22.52
N ALA A 25 7.72 7.00 21.93
CA ALA A 25 7.15 7.29 20.62
C ALA A 25 7.67 6.23 19.65
N SER A 26 6.77 5.42 19.09
CA SER A 26 7.10 4.56 17.97
C SER A 26 7.40 5.48 16.79
N ILE A 27 8.67 5.65 16.46
CA ILE A 27 9.06 6.38 15.27
C ILE A 27 8.91 5.43 14.09
N ALA A 28 7.70 5.34 13.56
CA ALA A 28 7.51 5.04 12.17
C ALA A 28 7.66 6.41 11.47
N ASP A 29 8.87 6.76 11.04
CA ASP A 29 9.07 8.03 10.30
C ASP A 29 8.67 7.83 8.83
N ASP A 30 8.37 8.94 8.15
CA ASP A 30 8.35 8.98 6.69
C ASP A 30 9.72 8.61 6.12
N VAL A 31 9.78 7.52 5.35
CA VAL A 31 11.04 7.01 4.81
C VAL A 31 11.21 7.36 3.33
N THR A 32 12.33 8.02 3.02
CA THR A 32 12.80 8.17 1.65
C THR A 32 13.59 6.92 1.22
N CYS A 33 13.02 6.12 0.32
CA CYS A 33 13.62 4.88 -0.15
C CYS A 33 14.42 5.06 -1.45
N ARG A 34 15.74 4.87 -1.39
CA ARG A 34 16.65 4.89 -2.56
C ARG A 34 17.33 3.55 -2.87
N GLY A 35 16.87 2.48 -2.22
CA GLY A 35 17.50 1.17 -2.34
C GLY A 35 16.56 0.07 -1.90
N ARG A 36 16.79 -0.50 -0.72
CA ARG A 36 15.98 -1.60 -0.20
C ARG A 36 15.53 -1.34 1.23
N ILE A 37 14.27 -1.64 1.51
CA ILE A 37 13.72 -1.72 2.86
C ILE A 37 13.29 -3.16 3.11
N GLY A 38 13.69 -3.70 4.26
CA GLY A 38 13.36 -5.06 4.69
C GLY A 38 12.02 -5.14 5.43
N ARG A 39 11.89 -6.17 6.26
CA ARG A 39 10.72 -6.39 7.12
C ARG A 39 10.78 -5.50 8.36
N ILE A 40 10.42 -4.25 8.17
CA ILE A 40 10.22 -3.24 9.22
C ILE A 40 8.86 -2.55 9.02
N THR A 41 8.41 -1.81 10.02
CA THR A 41 7.25 -0.91 9.93
C THR A 41 7.74 0.53 9.73
N VAL A 42 7.08 1.26 8.84
CA VAL A 42 7.32 2.69 8.54
C VAL A 42 5.97 3.39 8.35
N ASP A 43 5.92 4.72 8.50
CA ASP A 43 4.68 5.47 8.31
C ASP A 43 4.39 5.57 6.81
N ASN A 44 5.09 6.46 6.10
CA ASN A 44 4.99 6.57 4.65
C ASN A 44 6.30 6.18 3.99
N VAL A 45 6.23 5.78 2.72
CA VAL A 45 7.39 5.59 1.87
C VAL A 45 7.33 6.54 0.69
N ARG A 46 8.39 7.32 0.50
CA ARG A 46 8.61 8.08 -0.72
C ARG A 46 9.77 7.49 -1.52
N VAL A 47 9.53 7.13 -2.78
CA VAL A 47 10.59 6.78 -3.72
C VAL A 47 10.91 8.03 -4.54
N PRO A 48 12.09 8.66 -4.38
CA PRO A 48 12.43 9.87 -5.12
C PRO A 48 12.51 9.65 -6.62
N ASP A 49 12.47 10.75 -7.37
CA ASP A 49 12.61 10.73 -8.81
C ASP A 49 13.89 10.01 -9.27
N GLY A 50 13.75 9.16 -10.29
CA GLY A 50 14.83 8.34 -10.83
C GLY A 50 15.39 7.28 -9.88
N ALA A 51 14.94 7.21 -8.63
CA ALA A 51 15.42 6.23 -7.67
C ALA A 51 14.74 4.87 -7.88
N THR A 52 15.42 3.82 -7.43
CA THR A 52 14.82 2.49 -7.32
C THR A 52 14.63 2.15 -5.85
N CYS A 53 13.42 1.72 -5.50
CA CYS A 53 13.10 1.19 -4.19
C CYS A 53 12.59 -0.24 -4.29
N THR A 54 13.14 -1.12 -3.46
CA THR A 54 12.62 -2.46 -3.21
C THR A 54 12.10 -2.54 -1.77
N LEU A 55 10.81 -2.75 -1.61
CA LEU A 55 10.19 -3.10 -0.34
C LEU A 55 10.05 -4.62 -0.27
N ASN A 56 10.54 -5.25 0.79
CA ASN A 56 10.50 -6.71 0.94
C ASN A 56 10.06 -7.11 2.35
N GLY A 57 8.80 -7.50 2.48
CA GLY A 57 8.19 -7.78 3.77
C GLY A 57 7.87 -6.53 4.60
N THR A 58 8.02 -5.33 4.03
CA THR A 58 7.81 -4.05 4.72
C THR A 58 6.32 -3.85 5.04
N ARG A 59 6.03 -3.32 6.23
CA ARG A 59 4.72 -2.77 6.59
C ARG A 59 4.78 -1.25 6.49
N VAL A 60 3.84 -0.67 5.75
CA VAL A 60 3.68 0.77 5.58
C VAL A 60 2.31 1.13 6.15
N GLU A 61 2.27 1.91 7.24
CA GLU A 61 1.03 2.27 7.93
C GLU A 61 0.25 3.37 7.18
N GLY A 62 0.94 4.13 6.36
CA GLY A 62 0.40 5.12 5.44
C GLY A 62 0.56 4.72 3.98
N ASN A 63 1.06 5.64 3.17
CA ASN A 63 1.09 5.55 1.71
C ASN A 63 2.49 5.27 1.16
N VAL A 64 2.53 4.71 -0.04
CA VAL A 64 3.74 4.65 -0.88
C VAL A 64 3.56 5.60 -2.07
N ILE A 65 4.41 6.63 -2.14
CA ILE A 65 4.44 7.58 -3.24
C ILE A 65 5.69 7.33 -4.09
N VAL A 66 5.49 7.09 -5.39
CA VAL A 66 6.56 6.80 -6.35
C VAL A 66 6.76 8.00 -7.28
N GLY A 67 7.96 8.59 -7.23
CA GLY A 67 8.32 9.75 -8.03
C GLY A 67 8.50 9.48 -9.52
N SER A 68 8.77 10.54 -10.26
CA SER A 68 8.95 10.51 -11.71
C SER A 68 10.19 9.70 -12.10
N ARG A 69 10.07 8.88 -13.15
CA ARG A 69 11.11 7.94 -13.62
C ARG A 69 11.62 6.97 -12.56
N ALA A 70 10.95 6.88 -11.41
CA ALA A 70 11.34 6.00 -10.33
C ALA A 70 10.85 4.56 -10.56
N VAL A 71 11.44 3.62 -9.82
CA VAL A 71 11.07 2.22 -9.87
C VAL A 71 10.68 1.74 -8.47
N LEU A 72 9.47 1.21 -8.34
CA LEU A 72 9.03 0.50 -7.14
C LEU A 72 8.98 -1.01 -7.40
N VAL A 73 9.58 -1.78 -6.49
CA VAL A 73 9.42 -3.23 -6.41
C VAL A 73 8.96 -3.60 -5.00
N ALA A 74 7.65 -3.74 -4.82
CA ALA A 74 7.03 -4.19 -3.58
C ALA A 74 6.76 -5.70 -3.61
N LYS A 75 7.37 -6.43 -2.66
CA LYS A 75 7.24 -7.88 -2.51
C LYS A 75 6.76 -8.23 -1.11
N SER A 76 5.67 -8.98 -1.00
CA SER A 76 5.12 -9.43 0.28
C SER A 76 4.91 -8.28 1.27
N VAL A 77 4.51 -7.10 0.77
CA VAL A 77 4.32 -5.91 1.60
C VAL A 77 2.92 -5.86 2.15
N ARG A 78 2.75 -5.09 3.21
CA ARG A 78 1.43 -4.62 3.65
C ARG A 78 1.43 -3.10 3.69
N VAL A 79 0.52 -2.49 2.95
CA VAL A 79 0.32 -1.04 2.89
C VAL A 79 -1.11 -0.77 3.39
N ASP A 80 -1.24 -0.10 4.52
CA ASP A 80 -2.56 0.21 5.09
C ASP A 80 -3.21 1.41 4.33
N GLY A 81 -2.40 2.24 3.66
CA GLY A 81 -2.87 3.27 2.73
C GLY A 81 -2.83 2.86 1.25
N ASN A 82 -2.46 3.83 0.40
CA ASN A 82 -2.43 3.68 -1.05
C ASN A 82 -1.01 3.48 -1.60
N ILE A 83 -0.92 2.93 -2.81
CA ILE A 83 0.27 3.04 -3.67
C ILE A 83 -0.07 3.97 -4.83
N GLN A 84 0.63 5.10 -4.93
CA GLN A 84 0.40 6.11 -5.95
C GLN A 84 1.67 6.36 -6.75
N ALA A 85 1.54 6.38 -8.07
CA ALA A 85 2.65 6.63 -8.99
C ALA A 85 2.17 7.46 -10.17
N GLU A 86 2.91 8.52 -10.47
CA GLU A 86 2.71 9.36 -11.64
C GLU A 86 4.06 9.53 -12.34
N ASN A 87 4.10 9.34 -13.65
CA ASN A 87 5.35 9.41 -14.44
C ASN A 87 6.45 8.42 -14.02
N ALA A 88 6.12 7.35 -13.29
CA ALA A 88 7.10 6.38 -12.81
C ALA A 88 7.65 5.53 -13.97
N ALA A 89 8.90 5.08 -13.87
CA ALA A 89 9.47 4.18 -14.88
C ALA A 89 8.86 2.77 -14.77
N ARG A 90 8.63 2.29 -13.55
CA ARG A 90 8.03 0.97 -13.31
C ARG A 90 7.44 0.83 -11.92
N VAL A 91 6.28 0.17 -11.83
CA VAL A 91 5.66 -0.22 -10.56
C VAL A 91 5.39 -1.72 -10.56
N ASN A 92 6.00 -2.45 -9.63
CA ASN A 92 5.74 -3.87 -9.41
C ASN A 92 5.21 -4.10 -7.99
N VAL A 93 4.00 -4.64 -7.86
CA VAL A 93 3.41 -5.05 -6.58
C VAL A 93 3.07 -6.53 -6.66
N LYS A 94 3.76 -7.37 -5.89
CA LYS A 94 3.67 -8.83 -6.06
C LYS A 94 3.91 -9.63 -4.80
N ALA A 95 3.70 -10.94 -4.93
CA ALA A 95 4.05 -11.95 -3.92
C ALA A 95 3.20 -11.85 -2.65
N ARG A 96 1.86 -11.94 -2.79
CA ARG A 96 0.91 -11.90 -1.67
C ARG A 96 0.99 -10.59 -0.88
N SER A 97 1.20 -9.49 -1.59
CA SER A 97 1.09 -8.16 -0.99
C SER A 97 -0.37 -7.84 -0.66
N VAL A 98 -0.54 -6.97 0.33
CA VAL A 98 -1.84 -6.40 0.73
C VAL A 98 -1.76 -4.88 0.65
N VAL A 99 -2.74 -4.28 -0.01
CA VAL A 99 -2.95 -2.82 -0.04
C VAL A 99 -4.38 -2.58 0.39
N GLU A 100 -4.59 -1.94 1.53
CA GLU A 100 -5.95 -1.69 2.06
C GLU A 100 -6.63 -0.51 1.36
N GLY A 101 -5.84 0.40 0.81
CA GLY A 101 -6.33 1.44 -0.09
C GLY A 101 -6.33 1.00 -1.57
N ASN A 102 -6.05 1.99 -2.41
CA ASN A 102 -5.99 1.87 -3.86
C ASN A 102 -4.55 1.67 -4.35
N ILE A 103 -4.43 1.08 -5.55
CA ILE A 103 -3.22 1.19 -6.36
C ILE A 103 -3.58 2.05 -7.58
N GLN A 104 -2.98 3.24 -7.65
CA GLN A 104 -3.22 4.20 -8.74
C GLN A 104 -1.90 4.49 -9.47
N VAL A 105 -1.84 4.15 -10.76
CA VAL A 105 -0.65 4.35 -11.59
C VAL A 105 -1.03 5.07 -12.87
N LYS A 106 -0.53 6.31 -13.01
CA LYS A 106 -0.82 7.21 -14.12
C LYS A 106 0.43 7.54 -14.91
N GLN A 107 0.31 7.69 -16.22
CA GLN A 107 1.35 8.23 -17.10
C GLN A 107 2.73 7.55 -16.93
N SER A 108 2.74 6.28 -16.54
CA SER A 108 3.96 5.57 -16.14
C SER A 108 4.40 4.59 -17.23
N GLY A 109 5.55 3.96 -17.01
CA GLY A 109 6.07 2.89 -17.86
C GLY A 109 5.36 1.56 -17.59
N ALA A 110 6.12 0.55 -17.16
CA ALA A 110 5.59 -0.80 -16.98
C ALA A 110 4.92 -0.98 -15.62
N VAL A 111 3.78 -1.67 -15.57
CA VAL A 111 3.06 -1.94 -14.32
C VAL A 111 2.75 -3.43 -14.19
N VAL A 112 3.11 -4.01 -13.05
CA VAL A 112 2.89 -5.44 -12.78
C VAL A 112 2.30 -5.59 -11.38
N VAL A 113 1.03 -6.00 -11.32
CA VAL A 113 0.32 -6.29 -10.07
C VAL A 113 -0.08 -7.77 -10.06
N LEU A 114 0.55 -8.57 -9.19
CA LEU A 114 0.46 -10.03 -9.21
C LEU A 114 0.21 -10.64 -7.83
N ASN A 115 -0.84 -11.45 -7.72
CA ASN A 115 -1.18 -12.15 -6.49
C ASN A 115 -1.26 -11.18 -5.30
N THR A 116 -1.99 -10.08 -5.49
CA THR A 116 -2.12 -8.99 -4.52
C THR A 116 -3.58 -8.88 -4.08
N ARG A 117 -3.80 -8.62 -2.79
CA ARG A 117 -5.09 -8.19 -2.27
C ARG A 117 -5.12 -6.66 -2.25
N ILE A 118 -6.12 -6.08 -2.89
CA ILE A 118 -6.37 -4.64 -2.95
C ILE A 118 -7.79 -4.45 -2.42
N ASP A 119 -7.96 -3.80 -1.27
CA ASP A 119 -9.32 -3.63 -0.73
C ASP A 119 -10.06 -2.49 -1.45
N GLY A 120 -9.34 -1.50 -1.99
CA GLY A 120 -9.87 -0.48 -2.89
C GLY A 120 -9.81 -0.86 -4.39
N ASP A 121 -9.54 0.15 -5.22
CA ASP A 121 -9.46 0.06 -6.68
C ASP A 121 -8.01 -0.22 -7.17
N LEU A 122 -7.93 -0.84 -8.34
CA LEU A 122 -6.74 -0.83 -9.19
C LEU A 122 -6.99 0.06 -10.40
N GLN A 123 -6.30 1.20 -10.48
CA GLN A 123 -6.45 2.20 -11.53
C GLN A 123 -5.16 2.32 -12.35
N LEU A 124 -5.27 2.06 -13.66
CA LEU A 124 -4.17 2.10 -14.63
C LEU A 124 -4.52 3.06 -15.76
N GLU A 125 -3.88 4.22 -15.80
CA GLU A 125 -4.24 5.30 -16.72
C GLU A 125 -3.03 5.79 -17.53
N GLU A 126 -3.18 5.92 -18.85
CA GLU A 126 -2.17 6.52 -19.74
C GLU A 126 -0.76 5.90 -19.66
N ASN A 127 -0.64 4.62 -19.29
CA ASN A 127 0.68 3.99 -19.18
C ASN A 127 1.22 3.55 -20.55
N SER A 128 2.53 3.66 -20.72
CA SER A 128 3.20 3.59 -22.02
C SER A 128 3.90 2.26 -22.32
N GLN A 129 4.08 1.38 -21.32
CA GLN A 129 4.70 0.06 -21.51
C GLN A 129 3.79 -1.07 -21.07
N ALA A 130 4.25 -2.31 -21.22
CA ALA A 130 3.45 -3.50 -20.95
C ALA A 130 2.93 -3.53 -19.50
N LEU A 131 1.64 -3.83 -19.37
CA LEU A 131 0.91 -3.87 -18.12
C LEU A 131 0.38 -5.28 -17.84
N ARG A 132 0.34 -5.66 -16.57
CA ARG A 132 -0.20 -6.96 -16.16
C ARG A 132 -0.91 -6.86 -14.80
N SER A 133 -2.19 -7.22 -14.79
CA SER A 133 -2.96 -7.50 -13.57
C SER A 133 -3.34 -8.98 -13.57
N LYS A 134 -2.73 -9.78 -12.68
CA LYS A 134 -3.01 -11.22 -12.62
C LYS A 134 -3.09 -11.79 -11.22
N GLY A 135 -4.11 -12.60 -10.97
CA GLY A 135 -4.26 -13.34 -9.71
C GLY A 135 -4.63 -12.44 -8.53
N ASN A 136 -5.20 -11.26 -8.77
CA ASN A 136 -5.50 -10.29 -7.72
C ASN A 136 -6.91 -10.50 -7.17
N THR A 137 -7.10 -10.13 -5.90
CA THR A 137 -8.43 -9.91 -5.31
C THR A 137 -8.60 -8.42 -5.11
N ILE A 138 -9.62 -7.83 -5.73
CA ILE A 138 -9.86 -6.39 -5.77
C ILE A 138 -11.24 -6.13 -5.19
N GLY A 139 -11.30 -5.41 -4.06
CA GLY A 139 -12.55 -5.09 -3.37
C GLY A 139 -13.38 -4.01 -4.09
N GLY A 140 -12.69 -3.09 -4.77
CA GLY A 140 -13.31 -2.11 -5.66
C GLY A 140 -13.29 -2.55 -7.13
N ASN A 141 -12.98 -1.60 -8.00
CA ASN A 141 -12.95 -1.73 -9.44
C ASN A 141 -11.54 -2.01 -9.95
N LEU A 142 -11.45 -2.64 -11.12
CA LEU A 142 -10.27 -2.58 -11.97
C LEU A 142 -10.58 -1.67 -13.15
N GLN A 143 -9.92 -0.51 -13.19
CA GLN A 143 -10.08 0.49 -14.24
C GLN A 143 -8.79 0.62 -15.04
N ALA A 144 -8.89 0.44 -16.35
CA ALA A 144 -7.76 0.58 -17.26
C ALA A 144 -8.12 1.51 -18.41
N PHE A 145 -7.57 2.73 -18.43
CA PHE A 145 -7.90 3.74 -19.41
C PHE A 145 -6.69 4.21 -20.19
N GLN A 146 -6.84 4.33 -21.51
CA GLN A 146 -5.88 5.02 -22.38
C GLN A 146 -4.45 4.48 -22.35
N ASN A 147 -4.24 3.23 -21.91
CA ASN A 147 -2.91 2.63 -21.89
C ASN A 147 -2.45 2.31 -23.33
N ARG A 148 -1.21 2.64 -23.67
CA ARG A 148 -0.66 2.64 -25.05
C ARG A 148 0.19 1.42 -25.38
N SER A 149 0.06 0.36 -24.60
CA SER A 149 0.79 -0.88 -24.79
C SER A 149 -0.03 -2.08 -24.35
N ARG A 150 0.54 -3.29 -24.52
CA ARG A 150 -0.13 -4.54 -24.16
C ARG A 150 -0.52 -4.53 -22.69
N LEU A 151 -1.82 -4.63 -22.43
CA LEU A 151 -2.39 -4.89 -21.11
C LEU A 151 -2.95 -6.32 -21.07
N THR A 152 -2.53 -7.08 -20.05
CA THR A 152 -3.11 -8.40 -19.74
C THR A 152 -3.84 -8.36 -18.39
N VAL A 153 -5.12 -8.70 -18.39
CA VAL A 153 -5.99 -8.81 -17.21
C VAL A 153 -6.47 -10.26 -17.08
N GLN A 154 -5.94 -11.02 -16.14
CA GLN A 154 -6.16 -12.46 -16.08
C GLN A 154 -6.33 -13.00 -14.65
N ASN A 155 -7.26 -13.93 -14.44
CA ASN A 155 -7.44 -14.63 -13.15
C ASN A 155 -7.66 -13.68 -11.96
N ASN A 156 -8.34 -12.53 -12.15
CA ASN A 156 -8.66 -11.63 -11.05
C ASN A 156 -10.05 -11.93 -10.49
N ARG A 157 -10.22 -11.72 -9.19
CA ARG A 157 -11.53 -11.65 -8.52
C ARG A 157 -11.80 -10.18 -8.19
N ILE A 158 -12.85 -9.62 -8.76
CA ILE A 158 -13.17 -8.19 -8.69
C ILE A 158 -14.58 -8.07 -8.13
N ASP A 159 -14.71 -7.37 -7.00
CA ASP A 159 -15.98 -7.19 -6.31
C ASP A 159 -16.79 -6.01 -6.91
N GLY A 160 -16.12 -5.02 -7.49
CA GLY A 160 -16.73 -3.96 -8.32
C GLY A 160 -16.75 -4.32 -9.82
N ASN A 161 -16.50 -3.31 -10.66
CA ASN A 161 -16.51 -3.41 -12.11
C ASN A 161 -15.10 -3.65 -12.69
N LEU A 162 -15.06 -4.26 -13.89
CA LEU A 162 -13.90 -4.32 -14.75
C LEU A 162 -14.13 -3.43 -15.97
N GLN A 163 -13.47 -2.27 -16.01
CA GLN A 163 -13.73 -1.22 -17.00
C GLN A 163 -12.47 -0.93 -17.82
N CYS A 164 -12.59 -0.97 -19.15
CA CYS A 164 -11.46 -0.79 -20.04
C CYS A 164 -11.79 0.07 -21.25
N LYS A 165 -11.30 1.31 -21.26
CA LYS A 165 -11.63 2.30 -22.28
C LYS A 165 -10.38 2.83 -22.96
N GLU A 166 -10.42 2.94 -24.29
CA GLU A 166 -9.38 3.59 -25.10
C GLU A 166 -7.95 3.03 -24.93
N ASN A 167 -7.79 1.79 -24.45
CA ASN A 167 -6.49 1.12 -24.44
C ASN A 167 -6.14 0.69 -25.86
N SER A 168 -4.88 0.84 -26.24
CA SER A 168 -4.38 0.45 -27.55
C SER A 168 -3.06 -0.32 -27.42
N PRO A 169 -3.02 -1.61 -27.78
CA PRO A 169 -4.15 -2.45 -28.23
C PRO A 169 -5.19 -2.68 -27.11
N ALA A 170 -6.36 -3.19 -27.49
CA ALA A 170 -7.39 -3.60 -26.54
C ALA A 170 -6.83 -4.65 -25.54
N PRO A 171 -7.29 -4.65 -24.27
CA PRO A 171 -6.76 -5.56 -23.26
C PRO A 171 -7.04 -7.02 -23.60
N THR A 172 -6.12 -7.89 -23.19
CA THR A 172 -6.22 -9.35 -23.39
C THR A 172 -6.30 -10.06 -22.05
N GLY A 173 -6.73 -11.31 -22.04
CA GLY A 173 -6.74 -12.15 -20.84
C GLY A 173 -7.98 -13.01 -20.74
N GLY A 174 -8.36 -13.36 -19.51
CA GLY A 174 -9.46 -14.29 -19.26
C GLY A 174 -9.54 -14.76 -17.82
N ASN A 175 -10.57 -15.54 -17.51
CA ASN A 175 -10.86 -16.10 -16.18
C ASN A 175 -10.98 -15.03 -15.08
N ASN A 176 -11.45 -13.83 -15.43
CA ASN A 176 -11.79 -12.83 -14.42
C ASN A 176 -13.20 -13.10 -13.88
N VAL A 177 -13.31 -13.22 -12.57
CA VAL A 177 -14.58 -13.32 -11.84
C VAL A 177 -14.93 -11.92 -11.37
N VAL A 178 -15.97 -11.34 -11.93
CA VAL A 178 -16.39 -9.95 -11.67
C VAL A 178 -17.81 -9.99 -11.14
N ARG A 179 -18.04 -9.39 -9.96
CA ARG A 179 -19.37 -9.30 -9.35
C ARG A 179 -20.22 -8.18 -9.95
N GLY A 180 -19.58 -7.06 -10.29
CA GLY A 180 -20.19 -6.00 -11.09
C GLY A 180 -20.17 -6.33 -12.59
N ASN A 181 -19.96 -5.31 -13.40
CA ASN A 181 -19.97 -5.43 -14.86
C ASN A 181 -18.57 -5.53 -15.46
N LYS A 182 -18.51 -6.16 -16.64
CA LYS A 182 -17.37 -6.08 -17.55
C LYS A 182 -17.74 -5.13 -18.68
N GLU A 183 -17.00 -4.04 -18.82
CA GLU A 183 -17.39 -2.93 -19.68
C GLU A 183 -16.38 -2.71 -20.81
N ASP A 184 -16.88 -2.15 -21.91
CA ASP A 184 -16.10 -1.70 -23.07
C ASP A 184 -15.15 -2.79 -23.61
N GLN A 185 -13.85 -2.49 -23.71
CA GLN A 185 -12.85 -3.40 -24.27
C GLN A 185 -12.63 -4.64 -23.39
N CYS A 186 -13.14 -4.63 -22.16
CA CYS A 186 -13.03 -5.75 -21.22
C CYS A 186 -14.30 -6.58 -21.11
N ALA A 187 -15.36 -6.30 -21.88
CA ALA A 187 -16.62 -7.03 -21.86
C ALA A 187 -16.49 -8.55 -22.08
N ARG A 188 -15.37 -9.02 -22.65
CA ARG A 188 -15.09 -10.43 -22.94
C ARG A 188 -14.01 -11.09 -22.06
N LEU A 189 -13.42 -10.38 -21.10
CA LEU A 189 -12.32 -10.89 -20.26
C LEU A 189 -12.76 -11.67 -19.02
#